data_AF-X0UGS5-F1
#
_entry.id   AF-X0UGS5-F1
#
_cell.length_a   1.000
_cell.length_b   1.000
_cell.length_c   1.000
_cell.angle_alpha   90.00
_cell.angle_beta   90.00
_cell.angle_gamma   90.00
#
_symmetry.space_group_name_H-M   'P 1'
#
loop_
_entity.id
_entity.type
_entity.pdbx_description
1 polymer ?
#
loop_
_entity_poly.entity_id
_entity_poly.type
_entity_poly.pdbx_seq_one_letter_code
_entity_poly.pdbx_strand_id
1 'polypeptide(L)'
;IIEKILSKLSSINHVKFIRIGSRIPIVFPDRILEDKSLLKTLKKYSKPERRIYLVTHFNHPNEITKKSISAINKLINSNIIINNQTVLMKDINDNPEILADLFKKLTSIGVNPYYIFQCRPVKRVKQYFQVPLQKGYKIIENTKKKLDGHSKRFKYIMAHRTGKIEIIGILDNEIYLKYHQAKNPKNIGKFFRKKLNKKAAWLDDL
;
A
#
# COMPACT_ATOMS: atom_id res chain seq x y z
N ILE A 1 6.31 -0.95 -25.36
CA ILE A 1 5.68 0.22 -24.66
C ILE A 1 6.43 0.61 -23.38
N ILE A 2 6.61 -0.30 -22.40
CA ILE A 2 7.27 0.03 -21.12
C ILE A 2 8.66 0.65 -21.31
N GLU A 3 9.51 0.06 -22.15
CA GLU A 3 10.84 0.61 -22.45
C GLU A 3 10.78 2.05 -22.98
N LYS A 4 9.87 2.34 -23.92
CA LYS A 4 9.68 3.69 -24.48
C LYS A 4 9.36 4.71 -23.38
N ILE A 5 8.52 4.36 -22.41
CA ILE A 5 8.16 5.24 -21.29
C ILE A 5 9.35 5.40 -20.34
N LEU A 6 9.99 4.30 -19.96
CA LEU A 6 11.14 4.33 -19.05
C LEU A 6 12.29 5.13 -19.65
N SER A 7 12.54 5.01 -20.95
CA SER A 7 13.56 5.78 -21.67
C SER A 7 13.30 7.28 -21.60
N LYS A 8 12.06 7.72 -21.87
CA LYS A 8 11.68 9.15 -21.79
C LYS A 8 11.76 9.70 -20.38
N LEU A 9 11.29 8.97 -19.37
CA LEU A 9 11.44 9.41 -17.97
C LEU A 9 12.90 9.44 -17.55
N SER A 10 13.69 8.51 -18.09
CA SER A 10 15.10 8.36 -17.78
C SER A 10 16.01 9.41 -18.43
N SER A 11 15.55 10.12 -19.45
CA SER A 11 16.30 11.23 -20.04
C SER A 11 16.12 12.55 -19.27
N ILE A 12 15.24 12.59 -18.28
CA ILE A 12 14.95 13.82 -17.51
C ILE A 12 15.85 13.86 -16.26
N ASN A 13 16.80 14.79 -16.23
CA ASN A 13 17.84 14.87 -15.19
C ASN A 13 17.32 15.00 -13.75
N HIS A 14 16.19 15.69 -13.54
CA HIS A 14 15.63 15.90 -12.21
C HIS A 14 14.75 14.73 -11.72
N VAL A 15 14.48 13.71 -12.55
CA VAL A 15 13.73 12.51 -12.13
C VAL A 15 14.66 11.60 -11.33
N LYS A 16 14.46 11.56 -10.02
CA LYS A 16 15.30 10.80 -9.07
C LYS A 16 14.87 9.35 -8.85
N PHE A 17 13.63 9.01 -9.18
CA PHE A 17 13.12 7.64 -9.13
C PHE A 17 11.90 7.50 -10.03
N ILE A 18 11.54 6.27 -10.38
CA ILE A 18 10.33 5.96 -11.14
C ILE A 18 9.49 5.00 -10.33
N ARG A 19 8.18 5.22 -10.24
CA ARG A 19 7.26 4.33 -9.52
C ARG A 19 6.23 3.74 -10.47
N ILE A 20 6.08 2.42 -10.42
CA ILE A 20 5.06 1.66 -11.15
C ILE A 20 4.09 1.07 -10.13
N GLY A 21 2.79 1.26 -10.32
CA GLY A 21 1.75 0.56 -9.56
C GLY A 21 1.25 -0.63 -10.35
N SER A 22 1.24 -1.84 -9.78
CA SER A 22 0.77 -3.03 -10.50
C SER A 22 0.34 -4.17 -9.58
N ARG A 23 -0.77 -4.83 -9.94
CA ARG A 23 -1.19 -6.11 -9.35
C ARG A 23 -0.65 -7.34 -10.09
N ILE A 24 0.10 -7.14 -11.17
CA ILE A 24 0.60 -8.25 -12.01
C ILE A 24 1.37 -9.33 -11.22
N PRO A 25 2.24 -9.00 -10.24
CA PRO A 25 2.90 -10.04 -9.44
C PRO A 25 1.94 -10.96 -8.66
N ILE A 26 0.69 -10.53 -8.48
CA ILE A 26 -0.36 -11.26 -7.77
C ILE A 26 -1.24 -12.02 -8.77
N VAL A 27 -1.84 -11.29 -9.72
CA VAL A 27 -2.93 -11.82 -10.55
C VAL A 27 -2.45 -12.49 -11.83
N PHE A 28 -1.26 -12.14 -12.32
CA PHE A 28 -0.67 -12.76 -13.50
C PHE A 28 0.86 -12.81 -13.39
N PRO A 29 1.40 -13.61 -12.45
CA PRO A 29 2.85 -13.66 -12.20
C PRO A 29 3.67 -14.09 -13.41
N ASP A 30 3.09 -14.90 -14.31
CA ASP A 30 3.76 -15.42 -15.50
C ASP A 30 4.20 -14.29 -16.45
N ARG A 31 3.54 -13.12 -16.41
CA ARG A 31 4.01 -11.91 -17.11
C ARG A 31 5.44 -11.53 -16.72
N ILE A 32 5.86 -11.81 -15.50
CA ILE A 32 7.19 -11.52 -14.99
C ILE A 32 8.08 -12.75 -15.13
N LEU A 33 7.54 -13.94 -14.89
CA LEU A 33 8.33 -15.17 -14.93
C LEU A 33 8.81 -15.50 -16.35
N GLU A 34 7.95 -15.35 -17.35
CA GLU A 34 8.23 -15.81 -18.72
C GLU A 34 8.77 -14.70 -19.63
N ASP A 35 8.46 -13.43 -19.34
CA ASP A 35 8.96 -12.32 -20.16
C ASP A 35 10.35 -11.83 -19.70
N LYS A 36 11.38 -12.50 -20.22
CA LYS A 36 12.78 -12.11 -20.03
C LYS A 36 13.07 -10.69 -20.55
N SER A 37 12.37 -10.22 -21.59
CA SER A 37 12.57 -8.89 -22.16
C SER A 37 12.10 -7.78 -21.20
N LEU A 38 11.00 -8.01 -20.47
CA LEU A 38 10.54 -7.11 -19.41
C LEU A 38 11.59 -7.00 -18.31
N LEU A 39 12.10 -8.12 -17.79
CA LEU A 39 13.10 -8.10 -16.72
C LEU A 39 14.38 -7.40 -17.17
N LYS A 40 14.86 -7.67 -18.39
CA LYS A 40 16.02 -6.98 -18.98
C LYS A 40 15.78 -5.47 -19.06
N THR A 41 14.60 -5.06 -19.51
CA THR A 41 14.20 -3.65 -19.58
C THR A 41 14.19 -3.02 -18.19
N LEU A 42 13.53 -3.64 -17.22
CA LEU A 42 13.45 -3.12 -15.85
C LEU A 42 14.84 -2.98 -15.22
N LYS A 43 15.72 -3.99 -15.39
CA LYS A 43 17.10 -3.94 -14.90
C LYS A 43 17.93 -2.85 -15.56
N LYS A 44 17.77 -2.62 -16.87
CA LYS A 44 18.45 -1.55 -17.63
C LYS A 44 18.13 -0.15 -17.08
N TYR A 45 16.89 0.07 -16.65
CA TYR A 45 16.43 1.40 -16.21
C TYR A 45 16.39 1.60 -14.68
N SER A 46 16.44 0.54 -13.87
CA SER A 46 16.57 0.64 -12.41
C SER A 46 18.04 0.73 -11.99
N LYS A 47 18.57 1.94 -11.98
CA LYS A 47 19.97 2.25 -11.68
C LYS A 47 20.18 2.61 -10.20
N PRO A 48 21.40 2.51 -9.64
CA PRO A 48 21.68 2.88 -8.25
C PRO A 48 21.17 4.27 -7.85
N GLU A 49 21.41 5.26 -8.70
CA GLU A 49 21.06 6.69 -8.55
C GLU A 49 19.64 7.03 -9.02
N ARG A 50 18.93 6.07 -9.63
CA ARG A 50 17.53 6.20 -10.04
C ARG A 50 16.83 4.84 -10.04
N ARG A 51 16.38 4.44 -8.85
CA ARG A 51 15.69 3.17 -8.66
C ARG A 51 14.28 3.21 -9.23
N ILE A 52 13.84 2.06 -9.74
CA ILE A 52 12.43 1.80 -9.99
C ILE A 52 11.81 1.18 -8.74
N TYR A 53 10.70 1.76 -8.30
CA TYR A 53 9.85 1.23 -7.25
C TYR A 53 8.62 0.57 -7.85
N LEU A 54 8.35 -0.68 -7.49
CA LEU A 54 7.10 -1.34 -7.78
C LEU A 54 6.21 -1.32 -6.55
N VAL A 55 5.02 -0.73 -6.68
CA VAL A 55 3.98 -0.77 -5.64
C VAL A 55 2.95 -1.81 -6.01
N THR A 56 2.97 -2.90 -5.26
CA THR A 56 2.05 -4.04 -5.37
C THR A 56 0.81 -3.83 -4.51
N HIS A 57 -0.18 -4.72 -4.63
CA HIS A 57 -1.44 -4.61 -3.91
C HIS A 57 -1.95 -6.00 -3.48
N PHE A 58 -1.27 -6.54 -2.47
CA PHE A 58 -1.59 -7.80 -1.79
C PHE A 58 -2.52 -7.44 -0.62
N ASN A 59 -3.62 -8.17 -0.48
CA ASN A 59 -4.67 -7.98 0.50
C ASN A 59 -4.87 -9.18 1.41
N HIS A 60 -4.45 -10.37 1.00
CA HIS A 60 -4.62 -11.59 1.79
C HIS A 60 -3.39 -12.50 1.70
N PRO A 61 -2.99 -13.21 2.77
CA PRO A 61 -1.86 -14.14 2.72
C PRO A 61 -1.94 -15.18 1.61
N ASN A 62 -3.14 -15.63 1.26
CA ASN A 62 -3.36 -16.61 0.18
C ASN A 62 -2.94 -16.10 -1.21
N GLU A 63 -2.85 -14.79 -1.39
CA GLU A 63 -2.33 -14.21 -2.64
C GLU A 63 -0.81 -14.40 -2.77
N ILE A 64 -0.10 -14.71 -1.67
CA ILE A 64 1.33 -15.00 -1.64
C ILE A 64 1.52 -16.49 -1.96
N THR A 65 1.57 -16.78 -3.26
CA THR A 65 1.76 -18.11 -3.83
C THR A 65 3.23 -18.36 -4.21
N LYS A 66 3.60 -19.61 -4.49
CA LYS A 66 4.93 -19.94 -5.02
C LYS A 66 5.27 -19.11 -6.27
N LYS A 67 4.33 -18.95 -7.20
CA LYS A 67 4.52 -18.15 -8.42
C LYS A 67 4.73 -16.66 -8.12
N SER A 68 3.94 -16.08 -7.21
CA SER A 68 4.12 -14.66 -6.86
C SER A 68 5.45 -14.44 -6.16
N ILE A 69 5.88 -15.35 -5.27
CA ILE A 69 7.20 -15.28 -4.62
C ILE A 69 8.32 -15.32 -5.67
N SER A 70 8.26 -16.24 -6.63
CA SER A 70 9.25 -16.31 -7.71
C SER A 70 9.27 -15.04 -8.57
N ALA A 71 8.10 -14.45 -8.86
CA ALA A 71 8.01 -13.19 -9.61
C ALA A 71 8.62 -12.01 -8.84
N ILE A 72 8.32 -11.91 -7.54
CA ILE A 72 8.92 -10.94 -6.62
C ILE A 72 10.44 -11.07 -6.60
N ASN A 73 10.98 -12.28 -6.47
CA ASN A 73 12.42 -12.53 -6.49
C ASN A 73 13.08 -12.10 -7.80
N LYS A 74 12.48 -12.39 -8.97
CA LYS A 74 13.01 -11.94 -10.27
C LYS A 74 13.02 -10.41 -10.39
N LEU A 75 12.03 -9.73 -9.82
CA LEU A 75 11.98 -8.26 -9.78
C LEU A 75 13.06 -7.67 -8.88
N ILE A 76 13.25 -8.23 -7.67
CA ILE A 76 14.32 -7.81 -6.76
C ILE A 76 15.69 -7.98 -7.42
N ASN A 77 15.95 -9.13 -8.06
CA ASN A 77 17.17 -9.40 -8.82
C ASN A 77 17.36 -8.48 -10.05
N SER A 78 16.29 -7.79 -10.45
CA SER A 78 16.29 -6.75 -11.48
C SER A 78 16.41 -5.34 -10.90
N ASN A 79 16.92 -5.22 -9.67
CA ASN A 79 17.16 -3.95 -8.98
C ASN A 79 15.89 -3.16 -8.63
N ILE A 80 14.72 -3.82 -8.58
CA ILE A 80 13.43 -3.18 -8.29
C ILE A 80 13.17 -3.21 -6.79
N ILE A 81 12.83 -2.05 -6.22
CA ILE A 81 12.41 -1.95 -4.81
C ILE A 81 10.91 -2.16 -4.74
N ILE A 82 10.46 -3.07 -3.88
CA ILE A 82 9.06 -3.49 -3.86
C ILE A 82 8.39 -3.01 -2.57
N ASN A 83 7.28 -2.28 -2.75
CA ASN A 83 6.39 -1.85 -1.69
C ASN A 83 5.02 -2.50 -1.87
N ASN A 84 4.25 -2.60 -0.79
CA ASN A 84 2.88 -3.09 -0.84
C ASN A 84 1.87 -2.10 -0.28
N GLN A 85 0.78 -1.90 -1.00
CA GLN A 85 -0.40 -1.19 -0.53
C GLN A 85 -1.52 -2.19 -0.31
N THR A 86 -1.88 -2.44 0.94
CA THR A 86 -3.05 -3.24 1.31
C THR A 86 -4.26 -2.31 1.44
N VAL A 87 -5.46 -2.79 1.13
CA VAL A 87 -6.73 -2.14 1.47
C VAL A 87 -7.39 -2.96 2.57
N LEU A 88 -7.79 -2.30 3.66
CA LEU A 88 -8.58 -2.93 4.72
C LEU A 88 -10.00 -3.14 4.21
N MET A 89 -10.40 -4.40 4.07
CA MET A 89 -11.67 -4.82 3.48
C MET A 89 -12.41 -5.78 4.41
N LYS A 90 -13.68 -5.46 4.65
CA LYS A 90 -14.60 -6.29 5.41
C LYS A 90 -14.70 -7.70 4.80
N ASP A 91 -14.68 -8.72 5.65
CA ASP A 91 -14.82 -10.14 5.32
C ASP A 91 -13.69 -10.70 4.44
N ILE A 92 -12.63 -9.92 4.20
CA ILE A 92 -11.43 -10.35 3.46
C ILE A 92 -10.21 -10.33 4.39
N ASN A 93 -9.91 -9.18 4.99
CA ASN A 93 -8.71 -9.01 5.82
C ASN A 93 -8.96 -8.12 7.04
N ASP A 94 -10.21 -7.94 7.46
CA ASP A 94 -10.58 -7.19 8.66
C ASP A 94 -10.40 -8.01 9.95
N ASN A 95 -9.29 -8.76 10.02
CA ASN A 95 -8.88 -9.60 11.14
C ASN A 95 -7.38 -9.38 11.44
N PRO A 96 -7.00 -9.10 12.70
CA PRO A 96 -5.60 -8.85 13.07
C PRO A 96 -4.64 -10.00 12.77
N GLU A 97 -5.06 -11.26 12.88
CA GLU A 97 -4.22 -12.42 12.59
C GLU A 97 -3.93 -12.52 11.09
N ILE A 98 -4.96 -12.31 10.26
CA ILE A 98 -4.83 -12.35 8.79
C ILE A 98 -3.86 -11.27 8.31
N LEU A 99 -4.01 -10.04 8.81
CA LEU A 99 -3.10 -8.95 8.47
C LEU A 99 -1.68 -9.20 9.00
N ALA A 100 -1.55 -9.73 10.22
CA ALA A 100 -0.24 -10.04 10.78
C ALA A 100 0.49 -11.11 9.95
N ASP A 101 -0.20 -12.18 9.54
CA ASP A 101 0.33 -13.20 8.65
C ASP A 101 0.72 -12.60 7.28
N LEU A 102 -0.13 -11.75 6.71
CA LEU A 102 0.15 -11.06 5.44
C LEU A 102 1.44 -10.25 5.54
N PHE A 103 1.58 -9.39 6.55
CA PHE A 103 2.75 -8.52 6.65
C PHE A 103 4.03 -9.28 6.99
N LYS A 104 3.97 -10.33 7.82
CA LYS A 104 5.12 -11.22 8.06
C LYS A 104 5.58 -11.88 6.76
N LYS A 105 4.65 -12.41 5.96
CA LYS A 105 4.95 -13.04 4.66
C LYS A 105 5.45 -12.05 3.62
N LEU A 106 4.90 -10.82 3.57
CA LEU A 106 5.41 -9.78 2.67
C LEU A 106 6.86 -9.42 3.01
N THR A 107 7.14 -9.16 4.30
CA THR A 107 8.49 -8.83 4.76
C THR A 107 9.46 -9.97 4.46
N SER A 108 9.08 -11.23 4.68
CA SER A 108 9.96 -12.39 4.46
C SER A 108 10.35 -12.60 3.00
N ILE A 109 9.56 -12.09 2.04
CA ILE A 109 9.86 -12.16 0.60
C ILE A 109 10.45 -10.85 0.05
N GLY A 110 10.91 -9.95 0.93
CA GLY A 110 11.54 -8.69 0.55
C GLY A 110 10.57 -7.60 0.08
N VAL A 111 9.27 -7.74 0.36
CA VAL A 111 8.25 -6.73 0.02
C VAL A 111 7.96 -5.87 1.25
N ASN A 112 8.22 -4.57 1.14
CA ASN A 112 8.03 -3.64 2.24
C ASN A 112 6.54 -3.25 2.43
N PRO A 113 5.92 -3.50 3.61
CA PRO A 113 4.59 -2.99 3.92
C PRO A 113 4.59 -1.45 3.93
N TYR A 114 3.86 -0.82 3.00
CA TYR A 114 3.92 0.62 2.79
C TYR A 114 2.68 1.35 3.32
N TYR A 115 1.49 0.95 2.88
CA TYR A 115 0.24 1.49 3.39
C TYR A 115 -0.79 0.40 3.63
N ILE A 116 -1.63 0.64 4.62
CA ILE A 116 -2.96 0.06 4.68
C ILE A 116 -3.94 1.19 4.39
N PHE A 117 -4.74 1.05 3.35
CA PHE A 117 -5.76 2.02 3.01
C PHE A 117 -7.09 1.68 3.67
N GLN A 118 -7.74 2.67 4.29
CA GLN A 118 -9.17 2.59 4.52
C GLN A 118 -9.88 2.43 3.17
N CYS A 119 -10.79 1.46 3.07
CA CYS A 119 -11.51 1.18 1.82
C CYS A 119 -12.32 2.41 1.37
N ARG A 120 -12.06 2.87 0.15
CA ARG A 120 -12.67 4.07 -0.41
C ARG A 120 -14.17 3.82 -0.69
N PRO A 121 -15.07 4.78 -0.39
CA PRO A 121 -16.49 4.65 -0.65
C PRO A 121 -16.80 4.85 -2.14
N VAL A 122 -16.44 3.87 -2.98
CA VAL A 122 -16.82 3.85 -4.39
C VAL A 122 -18.23 3.26 -4.52
N LYS A 123 -18.99 3.70 -5.53
CA LYS A 123 -20.31 3.15 -5.85
C LYS A 123 -20.21 1.62 -5.96
N ARG A 124 -21.13 0.89 -5.32
CA ARG A 124 -21.15 -0.59 -5.19
C ARG A 124 -20.04 -1.23 -4.33
N VAL A 125 -19.08 -0.47 -3.80
CA VAL A 125 -18.07 -0.96 -2.84
C VAL A 125 -18.43 -0.54 -1.41
N LYS A 126 -18.99 0.67 -1.25
CA LYS A 126 -19.29 1.30 0.06
C LYS A 126 -20.01 0.37 1.03
N GLN A 127 -21.00 -0.37 0.55
CA GLN A 127 -21.89 -1.19 1.39
C GLN A 127 -21.31 -2.58 1.74
N TYR A 128 -20.34 -3.08 0.98
CA TYR A 128 -19.88 -4.47 1.09
C TYR A 128 -18.52 -4.59 1.77
N PHE A 129 -17.56 -3.72 1.42
CA PHE A 129 -16.16 -3.90 1.82
C PHE A 129 -15.65 -2.88 2.84
N GLN A 130 -16.44 -1.86 3.21
CA GLN A 130 -15.98 -0.87 4.18
C GLN A 130 -16.02 -1.40 5.61
N VAL A 131 -14.94 -1.14 6.34
CA VAL A 131 -14.84 -1.35 7.78
C VAL A 131 -15.01 0.01 8.47
N PRO A 132 -15.87 0.14 9.51
CA PRO A 132 -15.96 1.38 10.29
C PRO A 132 -14.60 1.78 10.86
N LEU A 133 -14.30 3.08 10.89
CA LEU A 133 -12.99 3.62 11.29
C LEU A 133 -12.59 3.17 12.70
N GLN A 134 -13.56 3.09 13.62
CA GLN A 134 -13.33 2.60 14.97
C GLN A 134 -12.87 1.13 14.98
N LYS A 135 -13.56 0.26 14.22
CA LYS A 135 -13.19 -1.16 14.10
C LYS A 135 -11.85 -1.28 13.38
N GLY A 136 -11.65 -0.55 12.29
CA GLY A 136 -10.42 -0.53 11.51
C GLY A 136 -9.21 -0.14 12.36
N TYR A 137 -9.27 0.97 13.10
CA TYR A 137 -8.19 1.38 13.99
C TYR A 137 -7.83 0.29 15.01
N LYS A 138 -8.83 -0.33 15.67
CA LYS A 138 -8.60 -1.44 16.60
C LYS A 138 -7.93 -2.64 15.94
N ILE A 139 -8.37 -3.02 14.73
CA ILE A 139 -7.75 -4.11 13.97
C ILE A 139 -6.27 -3.81 13.69
N ILE A 140 -5.97 -2.59 13.25
CA ILE A 140 -4.62 -2.19 12.89
C ILE A 140 -3.70 -2.17 14.10
N GLU A 141 -4.14 -1.62 15.24
CA GLU A 141 -3.33 -1.62 16.46
C GLU A 141 -3.10 -3.03 17.00
N ASN A 142 -4.12 -3.90 16.96
CA ASN A 142 -3.95 -5.30 17.34
C ASN A 142 -3.04 -6.07 16.36
N THR A 143 -3.04 -5.71 15.08
CA THR A 143 -2.10 -6.24 14.08
C THR A 143 -0.67 -5.82 14.44
N LYS A 144 -0.43 -4.54 14.70
CA LYS A 144 0.91 -4.00 15.03
C LYS A 144 1.54 -4.67 16.26
N LYS A 145 0.73 -5.03 17.28
CA LYS A 145 1.20 -5.77 18.47
C LYS A 145 1.82 -7.13 18.14
N LYS A 146 1.47 -7.72 17.00
CA LYS A 146 1.93 -9.05 16.55
C LYS A 146 3.11 -9.00 15.59
N LEU A 147 3.62 -7.81 15.31
CA LEU A 147 4.63 -7.56 14.27
C LEU A 147 5.93 -7.00 14.86
N ASP A 148 7.04 -7.45 14.28
CA ASP A 148 8.36 -6.84 14.45
C ASP A 148 8.42 -5.44 13.79
N GLY A 149 9.54 -4.74 13.97
CA GLY A 149 9.77 -3.39 13.44
C GLY A 149 9.64 -3.27 11.92
N HIS A 150 10.16 -4.23 11.15
CA HIS A 150 10.12 -4.21 9.69
C HIS A 150 8.72 -4.46 9.15
N SER A 151 8.01 -5.41 9.76
CA SER A 151 6.66 -5.78 9.33
C SER A 151 5.62 -4.70 9.65
N LYS A 152 5.89 -3.78 10.59
CA LYS A 152 4.97 -2.68 10.97
C LYS A 152 5.34 -1.29 10.46
N ARG A 153 6.15 -1.18 9.39
CA ARG A 153 6.54 0.11 8.77
C ARG A 153 5.39 0.84 8.06
N PHE A 154 4.26 0.17 7.85
CA PHE A 154 3.12 0.73 7.15
C PHE A 154 2.42 1.85 7.93
N LYS A 155 1.73 2.73 7.21
CA LYS A 155 0.79 3.70 7.79
C LYS A 155 -0.64 3.34 7.45
N TYR A 156 -1.57 3.62 8.38
CA TYR A 156 -3.00 3.50 8.11
C TYR A 156 -3.53 4.81 7.54
N ILE A 157 -3.89 4.80 6.25
CA ILE A 157 -4.15 6.01 5.46
C ILE A 157 -5.54 5.97 4.83
N MET A 158 -6.19 7.12 4.79
CA MET A 158 -7.33 7.41 3.95
C MET A 158 -6.91 8.23 2.74
N ALA A 159 -7.12 7.71 1.53
CA ALA A 159 -6.89 8.44 0.28
C ALA A 159 -8.10 9.32 -0.07
N HIS A 160 -8.25 10.42 0.66
CA HIS A 160 -9.36 11.36 0.52
C HIS A 160 -9.13 12.36 -0.63
N ARG A 161 -10.20 12.98 -1.14
CA ARG A 161 -10.10 14.01 -2.21
C ARG A 161 -9.27 15.23 -1.79
N THR A 162 -9.16 15.50 -0.49
CA THR A 162 -8.34 16.60 0.06
C THR A 162 -6.88 16.19 0.28
N GLY A 163 -6.54 14.89 0.18
CA GLY A 163 -5.19 14.40 0.42
C GLY A 163 -5.14 13.00 1.03
N LYS A 164 -3.92 12.56 1.38
CA LYS A 164 -3.69 11.35 2.17
C LYS A 164 -3.71 11.69 3.65
N ILE A 165 -4.69 11.18 4.35
CA ILE A 165 -4.91 11.45 5.77
C ILE A 165 -4.53 10.21 6.54
N GLU A 166 -3.56 10.32 7.42
CA GLU A 166 -3.17 9.28 8.35
C GLU A 166 -4.14 9.22 9.52
N ILE A 167 -4.62 8.03 9.83
CA ILE A 167 -5.44 7.75 11.02
C ILE A 167 -4.47 7.44 12.15
N ILE A 168 -4.30 8.41 13.06
CA ILE A 168 -3.26 8.39 14.10
C ILE A 168 -3.75 7.65 15.33
N GLY A 169 -4.96 7.94 15.77
CA GLY A 169 -5.45 7.48 17.06
C GLY A 169 -6.95 7.64 17.23
N ILE A 170 -7.50 6.88 18.16
CA ILE A 170 -8.83 7.10 18.72
C ILE A 170 -8.68 7.16 20.23
N LEU A 171 -9.19 8.23 20.83
CA LEU A 171 -9.26 8.43 22.27
C LEU A 171 -10.67 8.94 22.60
N ASP A 172 -11.28 8.36 23.62
CA ASP A 172 -12.69 8.59 23.99
C ASP A 172 -13.64 8.41 22.79
N ASN A 173 -14.33 9.49 22.40
CA ASN A 173 -15.23 9.53 21.25
C ASN A 173 -14.68 10.41 20.13
N GLU A 174 -13.36 10.49 20.01
CA GLU A 174 -12.70 11.33 19.00
C GLU A 174 -11.65 10.56 18.21
N ILE A 175 -11.57 10.88 16.93
CA ILE A 175 -10.55 10.33 16.02
C ILE A 175 -9.56 11.43 15.65
N TYR A 176 -8.29 11.10 15.75
CA TYR A 176 -7.16 11.98 15.51
C TYR A 176 -6.52 11.63 14.17
N LEU A 177 -6.33 12.66 13.36
CA LEU A 177 -6.01 12.55 11.95
C LEU A 177 -4.87 13.50 11.61
N LYS A 178 -4.01 13.11 10.67
CA LYS A 178 -2.92 13.97 10.18
C LYS A 178 -2.84 13.94 8.67
N TYR A 179 -2.78 15.11 8.03
CA TYR A 179 -2.51 15.17 6.60
C TYR A 179 -1.05 14.78 6.31
N HIS A 180 -0.86 13.57 5.80
CA HIS A 180 0.44 13.12 5.30
C HIS A 180 0.75 13.73 3.93
N GLN A 181 -0.28 13.92 3.10
CA GLN A 181 -0.24 14.69 1.85
C GLN A 181 -1.54 15.47 1.75
N ALA A 182 -1.52 16.71 1.25
CA ALA A 182 -2.72 17.53 1.11
C ALA A 182 -2.75 18.25 -0.25
N LYS A 183 -3.96 18.43 -0.81
CA LYS A 183 -4.17 19.22 -2.04
C LYS A 183 -3.88 20.70 -1.80
N ASN A 184 -4.27 21.22 -0.65
CA ASN A 184 -3.86 22.56 -0.20
C ASN A 184 -2.54 22.43 0.58
N PRO A 185 -1.43 23.03 0.12
CA PRO A 185 -0.14 22.95 0.80
C PRO A 185 -0.16 23.40 2.25
N LYS A 186 -1.01 24.37 2.62
CA LYS A 186 -1.16 24.85 4.01
C LYS A 186 -1.66 23.77 4.98
N ASN A 187 -2.28 22.70 4.46
CA ASN A 187 -2.76 21.58 5.26
C ASN A 187 -1.73 20.46 5.38
N ILE A 188 -0.58 20.50 4.69
CA ILE A 188 0.44 19.44 4.82
C ILE A 188 0.92 19.39 6.27
N GLY A 189 0.88 18.20 6.88
CA GLY A 189 1.24 17.99 8.28
C GLY A 189 0.17 18.41 9.29
N LYS A 190 -0.92 19.05 8.86
CA LYS A 190 -2.00 19.50 9.76
C LYS A 190 -2.58 18.31 10.53
N PHE A 191 -2.48 18.40 11.85
CA PHE A 191 -3.10 17.50 12.82
C PHE A 191 -4.46 18.05 13.23
N PHE A 192 -5.48 17.19 13.30
CA PHE A 192 -6.84 17.60 13.66
C PHE A 192 -7.62 16.43 14.23
N ARG A 193 -8.71 16.74 14.91
CA ARG A 193 -9.63 15.76 15.50
C ARG A 193 -11.03 15.93 14.95
N LYS A 194 -11.82 14.85 14.99
CA LYS A 194 -13.26 14.86 14.72
C LYS A 194 -13.98 13.98 15.74
N LYS A 195 -15.25 14.29 16.00
CA LYS A 195 -16.12 13.37 16.76
C LYS A 195 -16.27 12.06 16.00
N LEU A 196 -16.27 10.96 16.72
CA LEU A 196 -16.36 9.62 16.15
C LEU A 196 -17.82 9.17 16.11
N ASN A 197 -18.35 9.01 14.91
CA ASN A 197 -19.57 8.25 14.69
C ASN A 197 -19.24 6.76 14.57
N LYS A 198 -19.89 5.90 15.37
CA LYS A 198 -19.62 4.43 15.41
C LYS A 198 -19.78 3.74 14.04
N LYS A 199 -20.60 4.31 13.15
CA LYS A 199 -20.83 3.79 11.79
C LYS A 199 -19.96 4.48 10.72
N ALA A 200 -19.20 5.52 11.06
CA ALA A 200 -18.37 6.23 10.11
C ALA A 200 -17.26 5.31 9.56
N ALA A 201 -17.20 5.18 8.24
CA ALA A 201 -16.14 4.44 7.54
C ALA A 201 -15.27 5.36 6.69
N TRP A 202 -15.58 6.66 6.66
CA TRP A 202 -14.90 7.66 5.86
C TRP A 202 -14.87 9.04 6.55
N LEU A 203 -14.03 9.95 6.09
CA LEU A 203 -13.87 11.28 6.69
C LEU A 203 -15.16 12.11 6.67
N ASP A 204 -15.93 11.99 5.58
CA ASP A 204 -17.17 12.72 5.38
C ASP A 204 -18.32 12.13 6.22
N ASP A 205 -18.15 10.92 6.77
CA ASP A 205 -19.13 10.30 7.68
C ASP A 205 -18.87 10.69 9.17
N LEU A 206 -17.76 11.39 9.46
CA LEU A 206 -17.33 11.87 10.79
C LEU A 206 -17.80 13.29 11.10
#